data_AF-A0A3M1GPA0-F1
#
_entry.id   AF-A0A3M1GPA0-F1
#
_cell.length_a   1.000
_cell.length_b   1.000
_cell.length_c   1.000
_cell.angle_alpha   90.00
_cell.angle_beta   90.00
_cell.angle_gamma   90.00
#
_symmetry.space_group_name_H-M   'P 1'
#
loop_
_entity.id
_entity.type
_entity.pdbx_description
1 polymer ?
#
loop_
_entity_poly.entity_id
_entity_poly.type
_entity_poly.pdbx_seq_one_letter_code
_entity_poly.pdbx_strand_id
1 'polypeptide(L)'
;MATGALGASPAVARPAEPAPQTRGAPGDEEFSQAELAALCTRLIGTQRERAERRLATRPGAWLATYLRHAVALPAWQRAAFVRAGAQLGERRARRLVRHVWLDEDDPTVLRAAAHLAARVHERTVLRQLLRSEDADERALAVRSLGADTEAVAALLERLRRDPDVHVREAAARSLARHVEPRVAEGLLAAAVSDRQPRVRRQAARSLQRCLRRLPAGSLRDEALQLVSAQPLDECVLPLVPDLLAGSGIGRLRPLLDTEDARLRAAVLRALV
;
A
#
# COMPACT_ATOMS: atom_id res chain seq x y z
N MET A 1 83.60 -36.73 -29.85
CA MET A 1 83.96 -35.65 -30.80
C MET A 1 83.02 -35.74 -31.99
N ALA A 2 82.12 -34.75 -32.08
CA ALA A 2 81.39 -34.23 -33.24
C ALA A 2 80.43 -35.09 -34.10
N THR A 3 79.37 -34.38 -34.51
CA THR A 3 78.46 -34.57 -35.68
C THR A 3 77.34 -35.61 -35.53
N GLY A 4 76.07 -35.34 -35.87
CA GLY A 4 75.47 -34.20 -36.55
C GLY A 4 73.92 -34.22 -36.44
N ALA A 5 73.34 -33.07 -36.73
CA ALA A 5 71.95 -32.65 -36.51
C ALA A 5 70.91 -33.32 -37.44
N LEU A 6 69.62 -33.16 -37.06
CA LEU A 6 68.40 -32.86 -37.84
C LEU A 6 67.22 -33.25 -36.92
N GLY A 7 66.29 -32.41 -36.48
CA GLY A 7 65.67 -31.27 -37.12
C GLY A 7 64.15 -31.51 -37.11
N ALA A 8 63.45 -31.07 -36.06
CA ALA A 8 61.99 -30.92 -36.06
C ALA A 8 61.59 -29.81 -35.08
N SER A 9 61.06 -28.71 -35.61
CA SER A 9 60.58 -27.53 -34.86
C SER A 9 59.27 -27.83 -34.10
N PRO A 10 58.94 -27.01 -33.09
CA PRO A 10 57.97 -27.36 -32.05
C PRO A 10 56.53 -27.11 -32.50
N ALA A 11 55.63 -28.05 -32.20
CA ALA A 11 54.20 -27.79 -32.22
C ALA A 11 53.86 -26.83 -31.05
N VAL A 12 53.55 -25.58 -31.38
CA VAL A 12 53.04 -24.59 -30.43
C VAL A 12 51.71 -25.09 -29.88
N ALA A 13 51.70 -25.43 -28.59
CA ALA A 13 50.46 -25.70 -27.85
C ALA A 13 49.62 -24.41 -27.86
N ARG A 14 48.44 -24.46 -28.49
CA ARG A 14 47.44 -23.40 -28.34
C ARG A 14 47.01 -23.34 -26.87
N PRO A 15 46.93 -22.16 -26.24
CA PRO A 15 46.35 -22.05 -24.91
C PRO A 15 44.89 -22.53 -24.98
N ALA A 16 44.50 -23.35 -24.00
CA ALA A 16 43.12 -23.80 -23.86
C ALA A 16 42.19 -22.59 -23.81
N GLU A 17 41.20 -22.55 -24.70
CA GLU A 17 40.12 -21.57 -24.63
C GLU A 17 39.47 -21.64 -23.24
N PRO A 18 39.25 -20.51 -22.56
CA PRO A 18 38.51 -20.53 -21.30
C PRO A 18 37.09 -21.04 -21.60
N ALA A 19 36.65 -22.02 -20.79
CA ALA A 19 35.29 -22.57 -20.83
C ALA A 19 34.25 -21.44 -20.88
N PRO A 20 33.12 -21.64 -21.58
CA PRO A 20 32.13 -20.59 -21.76
C PRO A 20 31.67 -20.13 -20.37
N GLN A 21 31.90 -18.85 -20.09
CA GLN A 21 31.30 -18.17 -18.94
C GLN A 21 29.79 -18.40 -19.05
N THR A 22 29.24 -19.20 -18.15
CA THR A 22 27.80 -19.31 -17.98
C THR A 22 27.32 -17.90 -17.63
N ARG A 23 26.81 -17.19 -18.64
CA ARG A 23 25.98 -16.01 -18.45
C ARG A 23 24.84 -16.46 -17.54
N GLY A 24 24.97 -16.14 -16.24
CA GLY A 24 23.88 -16.27 -15.30
C GLY A 24 22.67 -15.53 -15.87
N ALA A 25 21.53 -16.21 -15.88
CA ALA A 25 20.27 -15.64 -16.32
C ALA A 25 19.99 -14.30 -15.60
N PRO A 26 19.33 -13.34 -16.24
CA PRO A 26 18.96 -12.09 -15.59
C PRO A 26 17.83 -12.38 -14.59
N GLY A 27 18.16 -12.67 -13.32
CA GLY A 27 17.15 -12.99 -12.31
C GLY A 27 17.63 -13.26 -10.88
N ASP A 28 18.89 -13.67 -10.69
CA ASP A 28 19.42 -14.13 -9.41
C ASP A 28 20.40 -13.11 -8.78
N GLU A 29 19.88 -11.98 -8.32
CA GLU A 29 20.59 -11.19 -7.31
C GLU A 29 20.09 -11.59 -5.93
N GLU A 30 20.75 -12.60 -5.37
CA GLU A 30 20.62 -12.96 -3.96
C GLU A 30 20.96 -11.76 -3.06
N PHE A 31 20.40 -11.70 -1.84
CA PHE A 31 20.80 -10.71 -0.84
C PHE A 31 22.30 -10.85 -0.58
N SER A 32 23.05 -9.74 -0.56
CA SER A 32 24.49 -9.82 -0.31
C SER A 32 24.76 -10.28 1.13
N GLN A 33 25.89 -10.98 1.33
CA GLN A 33 26.30 -11.43 2.67
C GLN A 33 26.43 -10.26 3.67
N ALA A 34 26.86 -9.09 3.22
CA ALA A 34 27.02 -7.90 4.06
C ALA A 34 25.66 -7.32 4.52
N GLU A 35 24.67 -7.28 3.63
CA GLU A 35 23.30 -6.84 3.98
C GLU A 35 22.67 -7.79 5.01
N LEU A 36 22.87 -9.09 4.84
CA LEU A 36 22.37 -10.14 5.72
C LEU A 36 23.06 -10.10 7.10
N ALA A 37 24.37 -9.92 7.13
CA ALA A 37 25.12 -9.73 8.38
C ALA A 37 24.65 -8.49 9.13
N ALA A 38 24.46 -7.36 8.43
CA ALA A 38 23.98 -6.11 9.04
C ALA A 38 22.58 -6.25 9.66
N LEU A 39 21.67 -6.97 9.00
CA LEU A 39 20.35 -7.29 9.58
C LEU A 39 20.47 -8.14 10.84
N CYS A 40 21.31 -9.18 10.81
CA CYS A 40 21.51 -10.11 11.92
C CYS A 40 22.22 -9.45 13.13
N THR A 41 23.20 -8.58 12.89
CA THR A 41 23.91 -7.84 13.94
C THR A 41 22.97 -6.91 14.72
N ARG A 42 21.95 -6.36 14.06
CA ARG A 42 20.91 -5.52 14.71
C ARG A 42 19.82 -6.34 15.39
N LEU A 43 19.77 -7.65 15.15
CA LEU A 43 18.66 -8.52 15.52
C LEU A 43 18.83 -9.24 16.86
N ILE A 44 20.03 -9.34 17.41
CA ILE A 44 20.25 -10.36 18.44
C ILE A 44 21.23 -9.89 19.53
N GLY A 45 20.69 -9.61 20.72
CA GLY A 45 21.50 -9.35 21.91
C GLY A 45 22.11 -10.62 22.55
N THR A 46 21.54 -11.82 22.33
CA THR A 46 21.92 -13.03 23.10
C THR A 46 22.28 -14.29 22.30
N GLN A 47 22.01 -14.38 20.99
CA GLN A 47 22.31 -15.52 20.10
C GLN A 47 23.10 -15.12 18.83
N ARG A 48 23.72 -13.93 18.83
CA ARG A 48 24.41 -13.30 17.69
C ARG A 48 25.45 -14.22 17.03
N GLU A 49 26.34 -14.80 17.84
CA GLU A 49 27.41 -15.65 17.32
C GLU A 49 26.91 -16.92 16.64
N ARG A 50 25.81 -17.52 17.13
CA ARG A 50 25.23 -18.73 16.53
C ARG A 50 24.62 -18.44 15.15
N ALA A 51 23.98 -17.28 14.99
CA ALA A 51 23.47 -16.83 13.69
C ALA A 51 24.62 -16.51 12.72
N GLU A 52 25.64 -15.76 13.18
CA GLU A 52 26.83 -15.39 12.38
C GLU A 52 27.63 -16.62 11.91
N ARG A 53 27.85 -17.63 12.77
CA ARG A 53 28.54 -18.89 12.38
C ARG A 53 27.77 -19.72 11.36
N ARG A 54 26.44 -19.72 11.43
CA ARG A 54 25.58 -20.41 10.45
C ARG A 54 25.51 -19.66 9.11
N LEU A 55 25.58 -18.33 9.14
CA LEU A 55 25.66 -17.49 7.94
C LEU A 55 27.00 -17.66 7.19
N ALA A 56 28.11 -17.77 7.91
CA ALA A 56 29.44 -17.98 7.34
C ALA A 56 29.59 -19.30 6.57
N THR A 57 28.76 -20.31 6.85
CA THR A 57 28.90 -21.66 6.27
C THR A 57 28.03 -21.92 5.05
N ARG A 58 26.91 -21.20 4.85
CA ARG A 58 26.00 -21.38 3.69
C ARG A 58 25.33 -20.06 3.25
N PRO A 59 26.00 -19.24 2.43
CA PRO A 59 25.53 -17.90 2.10
C PRO A 59 24.45 -17.82 1.00
N GLY A 60 24.39 -18.76 0.05
CA GLY A 60 23.64 -18.61 -1.22
C GLY A 60 22.25 -19.22 -1.30
N ALA A 61 21.44 -19.19 -0.23
CA ALA A 61 20.05 -19.68 -0.30
C ALA A 61 19.16 -19.10 0.83
N TRP A 62 19.47 -17.91 1.34
CA TRP A 62 19.03 -17.56 2.69
C TRP A 62 17.54 -17.25 2.85
N LEU A 63 16.77 -16.85 1.84
CA LEU A 63 15.31 -16.65 2.05
C LEU A 63 14.58 -17.99 2.20
N ALA A 64 14.90 -18.97 1.33
CA ALA A 64 14.37 -20.33 1.42
C ALA A 64 14.99 -21.11 2.60
N THR A 65 16.23 -20.83 2.96
CA THR A 65 16.94 -21.48 4.08
C THR A 65 16.56 -20.84 5.42
N TYR A 66 16.33 -19.53 5.44
CA TYR A 66 15.68 -18.84 6.53
C TYR A 66 14.27 -19.38 6.68
N LEU A 67 13.36 -19.29 5.72
CA LEU A 67 12.01 -19.83 5.89
C LEU A 67 12.02 -21.29 6.35
N ARG A 68 12.87 -22.16 5.77
CA ARG A 68 13.05 -23.55 6.23
C ARG A 68 13.61 -23.72 7.66
N HIS A 69 14.56 -22.89 8.09
CA HIS A 69 15.16 -22.98 9.44
C HIS A 69 14.55 -22.02 10.46
N ALA A 70 13.78 -21.04 10.01
CA ALA A 70 13.10 -20.02 10.79
C ALA A 70 11.82 -20.61 11.39
N VAL A 71 11.23 -21.66 10.79
CA VAL A 71 10.25 -22.51 11.49
C VAL A 71 10.76 -22.93 12.87
N ALA A 72 12.08 -23.17 13.02
CA ALA A 72 12.68 -23.53 14.31
C ALA A 72 13.03 -22.31 15.20
N LEU A 73 12.93 -21.08 14.69
CA LEU A 73 13.13 -19.85 15.48
C LEU A 73 11.81 -19.39 16.12
N PRO A 74 11.85 -18.85 17.35
CA PRO A 74 10.67 -18.23 17.94
C PRO A 74 10.05 -17.14 17.04
N ALA A 75 8.72 -17.09 17.02
CA ALA A 75 7.94 -16.15 16.22
C ALA A 75 8.41 -14.68 16.34
N TRP A 76 8.77 -14.24 17.54
CA TRP A 76 9.23 -12.87 17.77
C TRP A 76 10.57 -12.57 17.09
N GLN A 77 11.49 -13.56 16.99
CA GLN A 77 12.76 -13.42 16.27
C GLN A 77 12.50 -13.35 14.77
N ARG A 78 11.54 -14.16 14.28
CA ARG A 78 11.07 -14.09 12.90
C ARG A 78 10.48 -12.74 12.53
N ALA A 79 9.54 -12.27 13.35
CA ALA A 79 8.92 -10.96 13.18
C ALA A 79 9.93 -9.80 13.28
N ALA A 80 10.95 -9.91 14.13
CA ALA A 80 12.01 -8.92 14.20
C ALA A 80 12.81 -8.86 12.89
N PHE A 81 13.14 -10.01 12.29
CA PHE A 81 13.83 -10.07 11.01
C PHE A 81 13.03 -9.39 9.89
N VAL A 82 11.74 -9.72 9.80
CA VAL A 82 10.85 -9.09 8.82
C VAL A 82 10.80 -7.57 9.01
N ARG A 83 10.72 -7.08 10.26
CA ARG A 83 10.76 -5.64 10.54
C ARG A 83 12.08 -4.97 10.11
N ALA A 84 13.21 -5.64 10.31
CA ALA A 84 14.52 -5.16 9.89
C ALA A 84 14.65 -5.10 8.36
N GLY A 85 13.89 -5.92 7.63
CA GLY A 85 13.88 -6.00 6.17
C GLY A 85 13.60 -4.69 5.43
N ALA A 86 13.07 -3.66 6.09
CA ALA A 86 12.92 -2.32 5.51
C ALA A 86 14.25 -1.67 5.10
N GLN A 87 15.38 -2.16 5.61
CA GLN A 87 16.72 -1.64 5.32
C GLN A 87 17.31 -2.22 4.02
N LEU A 88 16.68 -3.24 3.44
CA LEU A 88 17.16 -3.97 2.25
C LEU A 88 16.91 -3.21 0.94
N GLY A 89 16.34 -2.00 1.01
CA GLY A 89 15.80 -1.30 -0.15
C GLY A 89 14.49 -1.92 -0.64
N GLU A 90 13.73 -1.15 -1.41
CA GLU A 90 12.33 -1.44 -1.73
C GLU A 90 12.13 -2.75 -2.50
N ARG A 91 12.95 -3.02 -3.53
CA ARG A 91 12.83 -4.24 -4.35
C ARG A 91 13.02 -5.52 -3.53
N ARG A 92 14.07 -5.54 -2.71
CA ARG A 92 14.42 -6.69 -1.88
C ARG A 92 13.45 -6.87 -0.72
N ALA A 93 13.03 -5.78 -0.08
CA ALA A 93 12.02 -5.82 0.96
C ALA A 93 10.66 -6.32 0.46
N ARG A 94 10.21 -5.91 -0.73
CA ARG A 94 9.00 -6.46 -1.38
C ARG A 94 9.11 -7.96 -1.63
N ARG A 95 10.26 -8.44 -2.09
CA ARG A 95 10.50 -9.88 -2.31
C ARG A 95 10.42 -10.65 -0.99
N LEU A 96 11.04 -10.14 0.08
CA LEU A 96 10.95 -10.71 1.43
C LEU A 96 9.51 -10.81 1.90
N VAL A 97 8.75 -9.71 1.84
CA VAL A 97 7.32 -9.68 2.19
C VAL A 97 6.54 -10.77 1.46
N ARG A 98 6.70 -10.88 0.14
CA ARG A 98 5.96 -11.88 -0.65
C ARG A 98 6.25 -13.32 -0.24
N HIS A 99 7.51 -13.67 0.03
CA HIS A 99 7.82 -15.04 0.44
C HIS A 99 7.31 -15.34 1.84
N VAL A 100 7.49 -14.41 2.79
CA VAL A 100 6.92 -14.56 4.14
C VAL A 100 5.41 -14.70 4.07
N TRP A 101 4.74 -13.91 3.24
CA TRP A 101 3.28 -13.96 3.12
C TRP A 101 2.74 -15.26 2.50
N LEU A 102 3.55 -16.00 1.74
CA LEU A 102 3.15 -17.25 1.11
C LEU A 102 3.43 -18.48 1.97
N ASP A 103 4.50 -18.43 2.77
CA ASP A 103 5.05 -19.62 3.46
C ASP A 103 4.90 -19.57 4.99
N GLU A 104 4.37 -18.48 5.56
CA GLU A 104 4.28 -18.27 7.01
C GLU A 104 2.83 -18.25 7.50
N ASP A 105 2.57 -18.96 8.59
CA ASP A 105 1.25 -19.01 9.24
C ASP A 105 1.21 -18.25 10.57
N ASP A 106 2.38 -17.91 11.15
CA ASP A 106 2.44 -17.28 12.47
C ASP A 106 1.89 -15.83 12.43
N PRO A 107 0.84 -15.50 13.21
CA PRO A 107 0.23 -14.17 13.20
C PRO A 107 1.19 -13.04 13.56
N THR A 108 2.19 -13.29 14.41
CA THR A 108 3.18 -12.28 14.81
C THR A 108 4.09 -11.92 13.63
N VAL A 109 4.47 -12.92 12.84
CA VAL A 109 5.34 -12.76 11.67
C VAL A 109 4.55 -12.15 10.51
N LEU A 110 3.31 -12.60 10.29
CA LEU A 110 2.41 -12.02 9.29
C LEU A 110 2.10 -10.55 9.59
N ARG A 111 1.84 -10.19 10.85
CA ARG A 111 1.68 -8.78 11.23
C ARG A 111 2.93 -7.94 10.93
N ALA A 112 4.13 -8.48 11.21
CA ALA A 112 5.38 -7.82 10.82
C ALA A 112 5.52 -7.66 9.30
N ALA A 113 5.11 -8.68 8.53
CA ALA A 113 5.10 -8.64 7.08
C ALA A 113 4.09 -7.62 6.53
N ALA A 114 2.90 -7.51 7.13
CA ALA A 114 1.90 -6.51 6.79
C ALA A 114 2.43 -5.08 7.00
N HIS A 115 3.09 -4.82 8.13
CA HIS A 115 3.72 -3.53 8.38
C HIS A 115 4.87 -3.23 7.41
N LEU A 116 5.69 -4.23 7.07
CA LEU A 116 6.73 -4.04 6.07
C LEU A 116 6.10 -3.76 4.69
N ALA A 117 5.08 -4.52 4.28
CA ALA A 117 4.33 -4.35 3.04
C ALA A 117 3.77 -2.93 2.91
N ALA A 118 3.21 -2.41 4.00
CA ALA A 118 2.71 -1.05 4.10
C ALA A 118 3.80 0.02 3.90
N ARG A 119 5.01 -0.21 4.44
CA ARG A 119 6.15 0.71 4.29
C ARG A 119 6.74 0.69 2.89
N VAL A 120 6.77 -0.47 2.23
CA VAL A 120 7.36 -0.63 0.89
C VAL A 120 6.31 -0.64 -0.22
N HIS A 121 5.07 -0.31 0.10
CA HIS A 121 3.91 -0.33 -0.79
C HIS A 121 3.85 -1.60 -1.65
N GLU A 122 3.98 -2.78 -1.03
CA GLU A 122 3.79 -4.06 -1.73
C GLU A 122 2.29 -4.27 -1.97
N ARG A 123 1.84 -3.97 -3.18
CA ARG A 123 0.41 -3.88 -3.53
C ARG A 123 -0.33 -5.21 -3.38
N THR A 124 0.32 -6.33 -3.66
CA THR A 124 -0.31 -7.66 -3.67
C THR A 124 -0.81 -8.01 -2.27
N VAL A 125 0.10 -7.93 -1.30
CA VAL A 125 -0.18 -8.18 0.12
C VAL A 125 -1.15 -7.14 0.67
N LEU A 126 -0.96 -5.86 0.35
CA LEU A 126 -1.89 -4.81 0.80
C LEU A 126 -3.32 -5.04 0.29
N ARG A 127 -3.51 -5.53 -0.95
CA ARG A 127 -4.85 -5.87 -1.48
C ARG A 127 -5.46 -7.11 -0.83
N GLN A 128 -4.65 -8.05 -0.36
CA GLN A 128 -5.12 -9.18 0.43
C GLN A 128 -5.54 -8.72 1.83
N LEU A 129 -4.75 -7.85 2.48
CA LEU A 129 -5.05 -7.27 3.79
C LEU A 129 -6.38 -6.50 3.85
N LEU A 130 -6.86 -5.95 2.72
CA LEU A 130 -8.20 -5.34 2.65
C LEU A 130 -9.34 -6.32 2.99
N ARG A 131 -9.09 -7.63 2.89
CA ARG A 131 -10.03 -8.73 3.21
C ARG A 131 -9.75 -9.38 4.57
N SER A 132 -8.77 -8.89 5.33
CA SER A 132 -8.46 -9.43 6.66
C SER A 132 -9.65 -9.28 7.60
N GLU A 133 -9.83 -10.25 8.49
CA GLU A 133 -10.80 -10.16 9.59
C GLU A 133 -10.38 -9.12 10.63
N ASP A 134 -9.07 -8.89 10.78
CA ASP A 134 -8.50 -7.89 11.68
C ASP A 134 -8.70 -6.47 11.11
N ALA A 135 -9.40 -5.63 11.86
CA ALA A 135 -9.69 -4.25 11.48
C ALA A 135 -8.42 -3.38 11.39
N ASP A 136 -7.41 -3.63 12.22
CA ASP A 136 -6.15 -2.88 12.19
C ASP A 136 -5.37 -3.17 10.90
N GLU A 137 -5.39 -4.42 10.44
CA GLU A 137 -4.81 -4.85 9.18
C GLU A 137 -5.53 -4.24 7.98
N ARG A 138 -6.88 -4.27 7.98
CA ARG A 138 -7.67 -3.57 6.95
C ARG A 138 -7.38 -2.07 6.93
N ALA A 139 -7.32 -1.44 8.10
CA ALA A 139 -7.05 -0.01 8.22
C ALA A 139 -5.63 0.34 7.77
N LEU A 140 -4.64 -0.52 8.05
CA LEU A 140 -3.27 -0.40 7.55
C LEU A 140 -3.25 -0.42 6.02
N ALA A 141 -3.91 -1.41 5.41
CA ALA A 141 -4.00 -1.53 3.96
C ALA A 141 -4.67 -0.31 3.32
N VAL A 142 -5.80 0.13 3.87
CA VAL A 142 -6.52 1.33 3.42
C VAL A 142 -5.66 2.59 3.45
N ARG A 143 -4.85 2.78 4.50
CA ARG A 143 -3.93 3.93 4.59
C ARG A 143 -2.81 3.84 3.56
N SER A 144 -2.21 2.66 3.39
CA SER A 144 -1.06 2.46 2.50
C SER A 144 -1.42 2.46 1.02
N LEU A 145 -2.64 2.04 0.66
CA LEU A 145 -3.16 2.07 -0.70
C LEU A 145 -3.77 3.42 -1.10
N GLY A 146 -3.76 4.43 -0.21
CA GLY A 146 -4.39 5.73 -0.48
C GLY A 146 -3.77 6.56 -1.61
N ALA A 147 -2.64 6.15 -2.18
CA ALA A 147 -2.07 6.75 -3.40
C ALA A 147 -2.20 5.83 -4.62
N ASP A 148 -2.74 4.62 -4.45
CA ASP A 148 -2.92 3.64 -5.52
C ASP A 148 -4.25 3.91 -6.24
N THR A 149 -4.17 4.40 -7.48
CA THR A 149 -5.34 4.70 -8.31
C THR A 149 -6.17 3.46 -8.62
N GLU A 150 -5.54 2.28 -8.70
CA GLU A 150 -6.24 1.00 -8.89
C GLU A 150 -7.02 0.58 -7.65
N ALA A 151 -6.67 1.10 -6.46
CA ALA A 151 -7.33 0.77 -5.20
C ALA A 151 -8.60 1.61 -4.94
N VAL A 152 -8.86 2.68 -5.72
CA VAL A 152 -9.98 3.62 -5.47
C VAL A 152 -11.32 2.89 -5.30
N ALA A 153 -11.63 1.93 -6.16
CA ALA A 153 -12.88 1.16 -6.06
C ALA A 153 -12.97 0.37 -4.75
N ALA A 154 -11.88 -0.25 -4.32
CA ALA A 154 -11.83 -0.99 -3.07
C ALA A 154 -11.91 -0.05 -1.84
N LEU A 155 -11.28 1.12 -1.91
CA LEU A 155 -11.35 2.13 -0.85
C LEU A 155 -12.77 2.70 -0.70
N LEU A 156 -13.46 2.98 -1.82
CA LEU A 156 -14.88 3.38 -1.81
C LEU A 156 -15.77 2.30 -1.19
N GLU A 157 -15.52 1.03 -1.51
CA GLU A 157 -16.25 -0.09 -0.92
C GLU A 157 -16.02 -0.21 0.58
N ARG A 158 -14.77 -0.04 1.05
CA ARG A 158 -14.46 0.01 2.49
C ARG A 158 -15.17 1.18 3.17
N LEU A 159 -15.13 2.38 2.60
CA LEU A 159 -15.85 3.54 3.12
C LEU A 159 -17.35 3.27 3.27
N ARG A 160 -17.96 2.54 2.32
CA ARG A 160 -19.41 2.30 2.31
C ARG A 160 -19.84 1.19 3.27
N ARG A 161 -19.09 0.09 3.34
CA ARG A 161 -19.58 -1.16 3.92
C ARG A 161 -18.71 -1.77 5.02
N ASP A 162 -17.53 -1.23 5.32
CA ASP A 162 -16.70 -1.83 6.37
C ASP A 162 -17.39 -1.73 7.74
N PRO A 163 -17.48 -2.81 8.51
CA PRO A 163 -18.11 -2.78 9.82
C PRO A 163 -17.36 -1.86 10.79
N ASP A 164 -16.03 -1.76 10.64
CA ASP A 164 -15.20 -1.00 11.56
C ASP A 164 -15.15 0.50 11.24
N VAL A 165 -15.33 1.31 12.27
CA VAL A 165 -15.41 2.78 12.15
C VAL A 165 -14.07 3.39 11.75
N HIS A 166 -12.96 2.84 12.27
CA HIS A 166 -11.61 3.32 11.97
C HIS A 166 -11.20 2.99 10.54
N VAL A 167 -11.62 1.84 10.01
CA VAL A 167 -11.41 1.49 8.60
C VAL A 167 -12.17 2.45 7.69
N ARG A 168 -13.46 2.72 7.96
CA ARG A 168 -14.23 3.69 7.15
C ARG A 168 -13.64 5.11 7.21
N GLU A 169 -13.24 5.57 8.39
CA GLU A 169 -12.57 6.86 8.55
C GLU A 169 -11.23 6.92 7.78
N ALA A 170 -10.42 5.87 7.86
CA ALA A 170 -9.18 5.76 7.11
C ALA A 170 -9.45 5.79 5.59
N ALA A 171 -10.51 5.13 5.12
CA ALA A 171 -10.89 5.11 3.72
C ALA A 171 -11.27 6.50 3.23
N ALA A 172 -12.12 7.22 3.97
CA ALA A 172 -12.45 8.62 3.66
C ALA A 172 -11.19 9.50 3.57
N ARG A 173 -10.26 9.35 4.53
CA ARG A 173 -9.01 10.12 4.55
C ARG A 173 -8.10 9.81 3.36
N SER A 174 -7.95 8.54 3.02
CA SER A 174 -7.13 8.07 1.89
C SER A 174 -7.71 8.54 0.56
N LEU A 175 -9.03 8.42 0.38
CA LEU A 175 -9.75 8.83 -0.83
C LEU A 175 -9.54 10.31 -1.19
N ALA A 176 -9.32 11.18 -0.21
CA ALA A 176 -9.05 12.61 -0.45
C ALA A 176 -7.79 12.90 -1.30
N ARG A 177 -6.94 11.90 -1.53
CA ARG A 177 -5.76 12.02 -2.40
C ARG A 177 -6.12 11.87 -3.88
N HIS A 178 -7.33 11.40 -4.19
CA HIS A 178 -7.84 11.20 -5.53
C HIS A 178 -8.83 12.31 -5.88
N VAL A 179 -8.66 12.90 -7.06
CA VAL A 179 -9.50 14.01 -7.56
C VAL A 179 -10.30 13.48 -8.73
N GLU A 180 -11.40 12.79 -8.41
CA GLU A 180 -12.29 12.18 -9.41
C GLU A 180 -13.76 12.32 -8.95
N PRO A 181 -14.72 12.55 -9.87
CA PRO A 181 -16.13 12.74 -9.52
C PRO A 181 -16.71 11.60 -8.66
N ARG A 182 -16.42 10.34 -9.04
CA ARG A 182 -16.84 9.15 -8.28
C ARG A 182 -16.35 9.13 -6.83
N VAL A 183 -15.18 9.72 -6.57
CA VAL A 183 -14.60 9.81 -5.22
C VAL A 183 -15.34 10.86 -4.41
N ALA A 184 -15.61 12.03 -5.01
CA ALA A 184 -16.41 13.06 -4.37
C ALA A 184 -17.84 12.57 -4.07
N GLU A 185 -18.48 11.84 -4.99
CA GLU A 185 -19.80 11.24 -4.78
C GLU A 185 -19.80 10.23 -3.62
N GLY A 186 -18.81 9.34 -3.56
CA GLY A 186 -18.69 8.39 -2.45
C GLY A 186 -18.42 9.06 -1.10
N LEU A 187 -17.60 10.11 -1.09
CA LEU A 187 -17.34 10.92 0.10
C LEU A 187 -18.58 11.71 0.53
N LEU A 188 -19.38 12.23 -0.41
CA LEU A 188 -20.65 12.89 -0.11
C LEU A 188 -21.65 11.91 0.53
N ALA A 189 -21.83 10.73 -0.05
CA ALA A 189 -22.72 9.72 0.51
C ALA A 189 -22.33 9.36 1.96
N ALA A 190 -21.03 9.19 2.24
CA ALA A 190 -20.55 8.93 3.59
C ALA A 190 -20.68 10.14 4.53
N ALA A 191 -20.47 11.36 4.02
CA ALA A 191 -20.60 12.59 4.80
C ALA A 191 -22.04 12.82 5.27
N VAL A 192 -23.03 12.43 4.46
CA VAL A 192 -24.44 12.62 4.77
C VAL A 192 -25.01 11.44 5.57
N SER A 193 -24.69 10.19 5.21
CA SER A 193 -25.43 9.02 5.69
C SER A 193 -24.62 8.02 6.53
N ASP A 194 -23.32 8.23 6.80
CA ASP A 194 -22.60 7.34 7.72
C ASP A 194 -23.16 7.45 9.15
N ARG A 195 -23.37 6.29 9.77
CA ARG A 195 -23.91 6.17 11.14
C ARG A 195 -23.03 6.85 12.18
N GLN A 196 -21.73 6.96 11.92
CA GLN A 196 -20.75 7.47 12.87
C GLN A 196 -20.38 8.93 12.59
N PRO A 197 -20.65 9.87 13.52
CA PRO A 197 -20.33 11.29 13.33
C PRO A 197 -18.86 11.59 13.02
N ARG A 198 -17.95 10.73 13.51
CA ARG A 198 -16.51 10.84 13.20
C ARG A 198 -16.21 10.57 11.72
N VAL A 199 -16.86 9.57 11.12
CA VAL A 199 -16.71 9.25 9.69
C VAL A 199 -17.34 10.34 8.84
N ARG A 200 -18.54 10.82 9.20
CA ARG A 200 -19.20 11.94 8.49
C ARG A 200 -18.31 13.18 8.42
N ARG A 201 -17.74 13.61 9.56
CA ARG A 201 -16.79 14.73 9.63
C ARG A 201 -15.55 14.51 8.77
N GLN A 202 -14.97 13.31 8.82
CA GLN A 202 -13.78 13.00 8.02
C GLN A 202 -14.09 12.97 6.51
N ALA A 203 -15.25 12.43 6.13
CA ALA A 203 -15.73 12.39 4.76
C ALA A 203 -16.00 13.81 4.23
N ALA A 204 -16.68 14.66 5.00
CA ALA A 204 -16.91 16.07 4.66
C ALA A 204 -15.59 16.85 4.44
N ARG A 205 -14.62 16.71 5.35
CA ARG A 205 -13.28 17.32 5.20
C ARG A 205 -12.50 16.80 3.99
N SER A 206 -12.75 15.55 3.61
CA SER A 206 -12.10 14.92 2.47
C SER A 206 -12.76 15.36 1.16
N LEU A 207 -14.08 15.43 1.15
CA LEU A 207 -14.89 15.97 0.08
C LEU A 207 -14.53 17.42 -0.22
N GLN A 208 -14.43 18.28 0.79
CA GLN A 208 -14.01 19.67 0.60
C GLN A 208 -12.66 19.80 -0.14
N ARG A 209 -11.70 18.93 0.18
CA ARG A 209 -10.40 18.89 -0.51
C ARG A 209 -10.53 18.43 -1.96
N CYS A 210 -11.42 17.47 -2.24
CA CYS A 210 -11.73 17.04 -3.60
C CYS A 210 -12.44 18.14 -4.41
N LEU A 211 -13.47 18.77 -3.85
CA LEU A 211 -14.26 19.81 -4.52
C LEU A 211 -13.42 21.02 -4.93
N ARG A 212 -12.51 21.48 -4.07
CA ARG A 212 -11.56 22.57 -4.39
C ARG A 212 -10.69 22.30 -5.62
N ARG A 213 -10.57 21.05 -6.04
CA ARG A 213 -9.72 20.62 -7.16
C ARG A 213 -10.53 20.07 -8.35
N LEU A 214 -11.82 19.82 -8.16
CA LEU A 214 -12.71 19.36 -9.23
C LEU A 214 -13.28 20.57 -9.97
N PRO A 215 -13.47 20.49 -11.30
CA PRO A 215 -14.17 21.53 -12.02
C PRO A 215 -15.63 21.62 -11.58
N ALA A 216 -16.20 22.82 -11.59
CA ALA A 216 -17.60 23.06 -11.28
C ALA A 216 -18.53 22.21 -12.17
N GLY A 217 -19.65 21.73 -11.63
CA GLY A 217 -20.59 20.87 -12.34
C GLY A 217 -20.12 19.44 -12.64
N SER A 218 -19.01 18.99 -12.03
CA SER A 218 -18.50 17.62 -12.22
C SER A 218 -19.33 16.53 -11.56
N LEU A 219 -20.14 16.89 -10.56
CA LEU A 219 -20.95 15.94 -9.80
C LEU A 219 -22.24 15.62 -10.56
N ARG A 220 -22.66 14.35 -10.48
CA ARG A 220 -23.90 13.90 -11.11
C ARG A 220 -25.13 14.32 -10.32
N ASP A 221 -26.29 14.26 -10.97
CA ASP A 221 -27.57 14.62 -10.36
C ASP A 221 -27.93 13.72 -9.17
N GLU A 222 -27.43 12.48 -9.08
CA GLU A 222 -27.60 11.63 -7.89
C GLU A 222 -26.95 12.25 -6.63
N ALA A 223 -25.85 13.00 -6.79
CA ALA A 223 -25.23 13.72 -5.69
C ALA A 223 -26.14 14.85 -5.18
N LEU A 224 -26.87 15.52 -6.08
CA LEU A 224 -27.85 16.55 -5.73
C LEU A 224 -29.05 15.95 -5.01
N GLN A 225 -29.51 14.77 -5.44
CA GLN A 225 -30.59 14.05 -4.77
C GLN A 225 -30.22 13.71 -3.33
N LEU A 226 -28.99 13.28 -3.06
CA LEU A 226 -28.51 12.98 -1.71
C LEU A 226 -28.58 14.19 -0.76
N VAL A 227 -28.31 15.40 -1.29
CA VAL A 227 -28.39 16.67 -0.56
C VAL A 227 -29.85 17.03 -0.24
N SER A 228 -30.79 16.70 -1.12
CA SER A 228 -32.23 16.94 -0.94
C SER A 228 -32.96 15.89 -0.09
N ALA A 229 -32.43 14.67 -0.02
CA ALA A 229 -33.16 13.52 0.51
C ALA A 229 -33.26 13.50 2.04
N GLN A 230 -32.46 14.29 2.75
CA GLN A 230 -32.42 14.29 4.22
C GLN A 230 -31.91 15.62 4.78
N PRO A 231 -32.22 15.93 6.05
CA PRO A 231 -31.66 17.10 6.73
C PRO A 231 -30.14 17.01 6.78
N LEU A 232 -29.45 18.04 6.31
CA LEU A 232 -28.00 18.08 6.33
C LEU A 232 -27.50 18.55 7.69
N ASP A 233 -26.48 17.87 8.20
CA ASP A 233 -25.81 18.29 9.42
C ASP A 233 -24.80 19.42 9.16
N GLU A 234 -24.22 19.93 10.25
CA GLU A 234 -23.24 21.02 10.23
C GLU A 234 -21.96 20.67 9.44
N CYS A 235 -21.72 19.40 9.15
CA CYS A 235 -20.54 18.97 8.40
C CYS A 235 -20.73 19.17 6.89
N VAL A 236 -21.96 19.00 6.38
CA VAL A 236 -22.25 19.02 4.94
C VAL A 236 -22.79 20.36 4.47
N LEU A 237 -23.58 21.07 5.29
CA LEU A 237 -24.13 22.38 4.93
C LEU A 237 -23.09 23.38 4.40
N PRO A 238 -21.87 23.49 4.96
CA PRO A 238 -20.84 24.40 4.45
C PRO A 238 -20.29 24.01 3.07
N LEU A 239 -20.49 22.76 2.64
CA LEU A 239 -19.99 22.25 1.36
C LEU A 239 -21.01 22.45 0.23
N VAL A 240 -22.27 22.73 0.56
CA VAL A 240 -23.35 22.89 -0.42
C VAL A 240 -23.02 23.92 -1.52
N PRO A 241 -22.42 25.10 -1.24
CA PRO A 241 -22.03 26.02 -2.31
C PRO A 241 -21.05 25.39 -3.31
N ASP A 242 -20.00 24.71 -2.82
CA ASP A 242 -19.00 24.06 -3.66
C ASP A 242 -19.59 22.85 -4.42
N LEU A 243 -20.54 22.13 -3.81
CA LEU A 243 -21.25 21.00 -4.43
C LEU A 243 -22.15 21.45 -5.58
N LEU A 244 -22.79 22.60 -5.43
CA LEU A 244 -23.75 23.15 -6.38
C LEU A 244 -23.11 24.08 -7.40
N ALA A 245 -21.83 24.41 -7.25
CA ALA A 245 -21.10 25.30 -8.15
C ALA A 245 -21.25 24.85 -9.61
N GLY A 246 -21.68 25.78 -10.48
CA GLY A 246 -21.92 25.52 -11.90
C GLY A 246 -23.25 24.83 -12.21
N SER A 247 -24.11 24.57 -11.21
CA SER A 247 -25.47 24.06 -11.43
C SER A 247 -26.38 25.18 -11.92
N GLY A 248 -27.13 24.94 -13.00
CA GLY A 248 -28.13 25.89 -13.48
C GLY A 248 -29.30 26.05 -12.49
N ILE A 249 -29.87 27.26 -12.42
CA ILE A 249 -30.97 27.60 -11.50
C ILE A 249 -32.17 26.65 -11.59
N GLY A 250 -32.46 26.11 -12.78
CA GLY A 250 -33.52 25.12 -12.99
C GLY A 250 -33.30 23.82 -12.20
N ARG A 251 -32.05 23.39 -12.04
CA ARG A 251 -31.70 22.19 -11.24
C ARG A 251 -31.77 22.45 -9.73
N LEU A 252 -31.57 23.71 -9.32
CA LEU A 252 -31.56 24.11 -7.92
C LEU A 252 -32.95 24.45 -7.38
N ARG A 253 -33.95 24.64 -8.25
CA ARG A 253 -35.31 25.00 -7.85
C ARG A 253 -35.90 24.11 -6.74
N PRO A 254 -35.82 22.77 -6.80
CA PRO A 254 -36.32 21.92 -5.72
C PRO A 254 -35.61 22.16 -4.37
N LEU A 255 -34.34 22.55 -4.40
CA LEU A 255 -33.54 22.86 -3.20
C LEU A 255 -33.81 24.27 -2.68
N LEU A 256 -34.27 25.20 -3.52
CA LEU A 256 -34.70 26.54 -3.12
C LEU A 256 -36.08 26.50 -2.44
N ASP A 257 -36.94 25.59 -2.87
CA ASP A 257 -38.30 25.42 -2.32
C ASP A 257 -38.32 24.55 -1.04
N THR A 258 -37.17 24.11 -0.54
CA THR A 258 -37.07 23.33 0.71
C THR A 258 -37.51 24.15 1.93
N GLU A 259 -38.13 23.50 2.92
CA GLU A 259 -38.48 24.13 4.20
C GLU A 259 -37.23 24.45 5.03
N ASP A 260 -36.14 23.70 4.87
CA ASP A 260 -34.88 23.89 5.60
C ASP A 260 -34.22 25.22 5.22
N ALA A 261 -34.38 26.22 6.09
CA ALA A 261 -33.84 27.55 5.91
C ALA A 261 -32.30 27.58 5.77
N ARG A 262 -31.60 26.63 6.40
CA ARG A 262 -30.13 26.55 6.33
C ARG A 262 -29.70 26.03 4.97
N LEU A 263 -30.37 24.99 4.49
CA LEU A 263 -30.12 24.45 3.15
C LEU A 263 -30.45 25.48 2.08
N ARG A 264 -31.63 26.11 2.17
CA ARG A 264 -32.06 27.18 1.24
C ARG A 264 -31.05 28.34 1.21
N ALA A 265 -30.59 28.81 2.38
CA ALA A 265 -29.55 29.84 2.46
C ALA A 265 -28.21 29.40 1.85
N ALA A 266 -27.83 28.13 2.02
CA ALA A 266 -26.62 27.59 1.42
C ALA A 266 -26.71 27.47 -0.11
N VAL A 267 -27.87 27.11 -0.65
CA VAL A 267 -28.15 27.06 -2.09
C VAL A 267 -28.09 28.47 -2.70
N LEU A 268 -28.66 29.47 -2.02
CA LEU A 268 -28.58 30.87 -2.47
C LEU A 268 -27.14 31.37 -2.55
N ARG A 269 -26.27 30.98 -1.60
CA ARG A 269 -24.83 31.29 -1.68
C ARG A 269 -24.11 30.64 -2.85
N ALA A 270 -24.66 29.59 -3.45
CA ALA A 270 -24.09 28.94 -4.63
C ALA A 270 -24.43 29.70 -5.93
N LEU A 271 -25.42 30.60 -5.89
CA LEU A 271 -25.93 31.35 -7.04
C LEU A 271 -25.29 32.74 -7.21
N VAL A 272 -24.54 33.21 -6.20
CA VAL A 272 -23.87 34.52 -6.15
C VAL A 272 -22.39 34.33 -6.40
#